data_AF-A0A8H6VU26-F1
#
_entry.id   AF-A0A8H6VU26-F1
#
_cell.length_a   1.000
_cell.length_b   1.000
_cell.length_c   1.000
_cell.angle_alpha   90.00
_cell.angle_beta   90.00
_cell.angle_gamma   90.00
#
_symmetry.space_group_name_H-M   'P 1'
#
loop_
_entity.id
_entity.type
_entity.pdbx_description
1 polymer ?
#
loop_
_entity_poly.entity_id
_entity_poly.type
_entity_poly.pdbx_seq_one_letter_code
_entity_poly.pdbx_strand_id
1 'polypeptide(L)'
;MDMQVDLLSDEGLATLLPSLLMTNPHRHYNRLATRVAAASPDNPLTSAITTILTAPAEDVAAAKIQGALFGWAALLPCLPKLRLADFRPALRRLADRPSALERQHGLPIDARELIEYIDRREPWVPVSKSDYLGLRSLDAVTCAAEMAPFVKGLLEWLQDPNWPIAEGCAMHLARFPELCADPIRRVLERGDDAGWESQLLWFVSDNLAVRDCERMRAELERIVQRPTLAEEEEELGEVVLGILERMDYARD
;
A
#
# COMPACT_ATOMS: atom_id res chain seq x y z
N MET A 1 15.23 -15.33 20.09
CA MET A 1 15.78 -16.48 19.33
C MET A 1 15.70 -16.10 17.87
N ASP A 2 16.70 -15.38 17.37
CA ASP A 2 16.80 -14.98 15.96
C ASP A 2 17.31 -16.19 15.18
N MET A 3 16.42 -17.15 14.97
CA MET A 3 16.71 -18.35 14.20
C MET A 3 16.92 -17.91 12.76
N GLN A 4 18.02 -18.32 12.13
CA GLN A 4 18.31 -18.00 10.73
C GLN A 4 17.28 -18.70 9.84
N VAL A 5 16.10 -18.09 9.67
CA VAL A 5 15.00 -18.51 8.78
C VAL A 5 15.52 -18.83 7.38
N ASP A 6 16.57 -18.13 6.97
CA ASP A 6 17.24 -18.29 5.67
C ASP A 6 17.97 -19.64 5.52
N LEU A 7 18.34 -20.29 6.63
CA LEU A 7 19.02 -21.59 6.63
C LEU A 7 18.07 -22.78 6.76
N LEU A 8 16.80 -22.54 7.08
CA LEU A 8 15.83 -23.62 7.23
C LEU A 8 15.42 -24.16 5.86
N SER A 9 15.15 -25.47 5.78
CA SER A 9 14.44 -26.07 4.64
C SER A 9 12.97 -25.64 4.64
N ASP A 10 12.27 -25.83 3.52
CA ASP A 10 10.84 -25.54 3.45
C ASP A 10 10.02 -26.44 4.39
N GLU A 11 10.46 -27.67 4.66
CA GLU A 11 9.86 -28.54 5.68
C GLU A 11 10.05 -27.99 7.11
N GLY A 12 11.26 -27.50 7.41
CA GLY A 12 11.55 -26.87 8.69
C GLY A 12 10.72 -25.59 8.89
N LEU A 13 10.58 -24.78 7.84
CA LEU A 13 9.71 -23.60 7.86
C LEU A 13 8.24 -23.97 8.01
N ALA A 14 7.75 -24.96 7.26
CA ALA A 14 6.38 -25.42 7.35
C ALA A 14 5.99 -25.84 8.77
N THR A 15 6.90 -26.55 9.45
CA THR A 15 6.71 -26.99 10.84
C THR A 15 6.65 -25.81 11.82
N LEU A 16 7.46 -24.78 11.60
CA LEU A 16 7.58 -23.63 12.49
C LEU A 16 6.63 -22.48 12.14
N LEU A 17 5.93 -22.58 11.01
CA LEU A 17 5.10 -21.50 10.47
C LEU A 17 4.09 -20.95 11.48
N PRO A 18 3.29 -21.77 12.22
CA PRO A 18 2.36 -21.23 13.22
C PRO A 18 3.05 -20.37 14.29
N SER A 19 4.22 -20.79 14.77
CA SER A 19 5.00 -20.06 15.77
C SER A 19 5.60 -18.77 15.21
N LEU A 20 6.03 -18.79 13.95
CA LEU A 20 6.55 -17.61 13.25
C LEU A 20 5.46 -16.55 13.07
N LEU A 21 4.25 -16.98 12.66
CA LEU A 21 3.08 -16.11 12.50
C LEU A 21 2.63 -15.46 13.82
N MET A 22 2.80 -16.16 14.96
CA MET A 22 2.40 -15.65 16.27
C MET A 22 3.37 -14.68 16.93
N THR A 23 4.67 -14.79 16.65
CA THR A 23 5.70 -14.13 17.47
C THR A 23 6.32 -12.90 16.85
N ASN A 24 6.53 -12.87 15.53
CA ASN A 24 7.08 -11.70 14.85
C ASN A 24 6.70 -11.67 13.36
N PRO A 25 5.40 -11.51 13.06
CA PRO A 25 4.83 -11.72 11.74
C PRO A 25 5.57 -10.94 10.64
N HIS A 26 5.70 -9.61 10.81
CA HIS A 26 6.22 -8.72 9.77
C HIS A 26 7.69 -8.94 9.40
N ARG A 27 8.52 -9.43 10.34
CA ARG A 27 9.97 -9.56 10.13
C ARG A 27 10.34 -10.65 9.11
N HIS A 28 9.44 -11.60 8.87
CA HIS A 28 9.70 -12.77 8.04
C HIS A 28 8.87 -12.80 6.75
N TYR A 29 7.85 -11.95 6.61
CA TYR A 29 6.89 -12.03 5.50
C TYR A 29 7.50 -11.87 4.12
N ASN A 30 8.37 -10.89 3.90
CA ASN A 30 8.99 -10.72 2.59
C ASN A 30 9.83 -11.95 2.17
N ARG A 31 10.47 -12.61 3.15
CA ARG A 31 11.30 -13.79 2.91
C ARG A 31 10.46 -15.03 2.66
N LEU A 32 9.45 -15.24 3.50
CA LEU A 32 8.47 -16.32 3.32
C LEU A 32 7.71 -16.15 2.00
N ALA A 33 7.29 -14.93 1.65
CA ALA A 33 6.61 -14.62 0.40
C ALA A 33 7.51 -14.93 -0.81
N THR A 34 8.78 -14.54 -0.77
CA THR A 34 9.75 -14.87 -1.83
C THR A 34 9.88 -16.39 -2.01
N ARG A 35 9.98 -17.16 -0.92
CA ARG A 35 10.07 -18.61 -0.99
C ARG A 35 8.81 -19.26 -1.54
N VAL A 36 7.64 -18.91 -1.00
CA VAL A 36 6.34 -19.43 -1.47
C VAL A 36 6.08 -19.03 -2.94
N ALA A 37 6.55 -17.86 -3.35
CA ALA A 37 6.44 -17.40 -4.73
C ALA A 37 7.25 -18.26 -5.71
N ALA A 38 8.42 -18.74 -5.30
CA ALA A 38 9.29 -19.60 -6.09
C ALA A 38 8.96 -21.11 -5.97
N ALA A 39 8.20 -21.50 -4.94
CA ALA A 39 7.87 -22.88 -4.65
C ALA A 39 6.79 -23.45 -5.57
N SER A 40 6.74 -24.78 -5.74
CA SER A 40 5.62 -25.48 -6.34
C SER A 40 4.38 -25.47 -5.43
N PRO A 41 3.16 -25.70 -5.96
CA PRO A 41 1.96 -25.87 -5.13
C PRO A 41 2.08 -26.99 -4.09
N ASP A 42 2.77 -28.09 -4.43
CA ASP A 42 2.98 -29.24 -3.55
C ASP A 42 4.11 -29.05 -2.52
N ASN A 43 4.74 -27.88 -2.50
CA ASN A 43 5.80 -27.57 -1.55
C ASN A 43 5.27 -27.64 -0.09
N PRO A 44 6.06 -28.16 0.87
CA PRO A 44 5.65 -28.28 2.26
C PRO A 44 5.16 -26.96 2.88
N LEU A 45 5.81 -25.84 2.55
CA LEU A 45 5.43 -24.52 3.05
C LEU A 45 4.09 -24.05 2.47
N THR A 46 3.88 -24.22 1.16
CA THR A 46 2.58 -23.94 0.50
C THR A 46 1.47 -24.79 1.10
N SER A 47 1.74 -26.07 1.36
CA SER A 47 0.80 -27.01 1.98
C SER A 47 0.46 -26.62 3.42
N ALA A 48 1.44 -26.16 4.20
CA ALA A 48 1.21 -25.67 5.56
C ALA A 48 0.31 -24.43 5.59
N ILE A 49 0.54 -23.45 4.70
CA ILE A 49 -0.33 -22.27 4.57
C ILE A 49 -1.75 -22.70 4.19
N THR A 50 -1.88 -23.59 3.22
CA THR A 50 -3.19 -24.13 2.79
C THR A 50 -3.90 -24.83 3.96
N THR A 51 -3.17 -25.58 4.78
CA THR A 51 -3.69 -26.28 5.95
C THR A 51 -4.23 -25.29 6.98
N ILE A 52 -3.45 -24.25 7.32
CA ILE A 52 -3.86 -23.16 8.23
C ILE A 52 -5.15 -22.49 7.72
N LEU A 53 -5.19 -22.18 6.42
CA LEU A 53 -6.35 -21.55 5.78
C LEU A 53 -7.54 -22.49 5.57
N THR A 54 -7.40 -23.80 5.72
CA THR A 54 -8.49 -24.78 5.49
C THR A 54 -9.06 -25.38 6.78
N ALA A 55 -8.28 -25.46 7.85
CA ALA A 55 -8.75 -25.87 9.17
C ALA A 55 -9.60 -24.77 9.85
N PRO A 56 -10.85 -25.05 10.28
CA PRO A 56 -11.62 -24.11 11.10
C PRO A 56 -10.87 -23.71 12.37
N ALA A 57 -10.85 -22.42 12.70
CA ALA A 57 -10.26 -21.99 13.97
C ALA A 57 -11.11 -22.53 15.15
N GLU A 58 -10.51 -23.43 15.93
CA GLU A 58 -11.10 -24.03 17.13
C GLU A 58 -10.85 -23.18 18.38
N ASP A 59 -9.81 -22.35 18.38
CA ASP A 59 -9.46 -21.43 19.46
C ASP A 59 -8.97 -20.06 18.95
N VAL A 60 -8.78 -19.12 19.88
CA VAL A 60 -8.33 -17.76 19.58
C VAL A 60 -6.93 -17.74 18.97
N ALA A 61 -6.07 -18.70 19.33
CA ALA A 61 -4.71 -18.75 18.79
C ALA A 61 -4.72 -19.14 17.30
N ALA A 62 -5.52 -20.14 16.92
CA ALA A 62 -5.73 -20.53 15.53
C ALA A 62 -6.29 -19.38 14.69
N ALA A 63 -7.29 -18.65 15.21
CA ALA A 63 -7.85 -17.49 14.51
C ALA A 63 -6.80 -16.37 14.32
N LYS A 64 -5.94 -16.13 15.32
CA LYS A 64 -4.83 -15.17 15.21
C LYS A 64 -3.77 -15.61 14.20
N ILE A 65 -3.42 -16.90 14.16
CA ILE A 65 -2.48 -17.45 13.18
C ILE A 65 -3.02 -17.26 11.76
N GLN A 66 -4.31 -17.55 11.54
CA GLN A 66 -4.95 -17.28 10.26
C GLN A 66 -4.95 -15.79 9.93
N GLY A 67 -5.35 -14.94 10.88
CA GLY A 67 -5.36 -13.48 10.72
C GLY A 67 -4.00 -12.90 10.36
N ALA A 68 -2.91 -13.47 10.90
CA ALA A 68 -1.56 -13.05 10.57
C ALA A 68 -1.21 -13.25 9.08
N LEU A 69 -1.89 -14.15 8.36
CA LEU A 69 -1.71 -14.31 6.92
C LEU A 69 -2.31 -13.16 6.09
N PHE A 70 -3.18 -12.34 6.70
CA PHE A 70 -3.87 -11.19 6.11
C PHE A 70 -3.31 -9.87 6.64
N GLY A 71 -3.58 -8.77 5.93
CA GLY A 71 -3.20 -7.42 6.33
C GLY A 71 -2.01 -6.82 5.58
N TRP A 72 -1.70 -5.56 5.89
CA TRP A 72 -0.60 -4.82 5.27
C TRP A 72 0.74 -5.53 5.49
N ALA A 73 1.45 -5.78 4.39
CA ALA A 73 2.72 -6.52 4.35
C ALA A 73 2.67 -7.96 4.89
N ALA A 74 1.47 -8.54 5.07
CA ALA A 74 1.31 -9.94 5.48
C ALA A 74 1.71 -10.93 4.37
N LEU A 75 1.82 -12.21 4.72
CA LEU A 75 2.30 -13.23 3.78
C LEU A 75 1.48 -13.29 2.49
N LEU A 76 0.15 -13.42 2.56
CA LEU A 76 -0.69 -13.58 1.36
C LEU A 76 -0.70 -12.32 0.49
N PRO A 77 -0.87 -11.11 1.05
CA PRO A 77 -0.80 -9.88 0.26
C PRO A 77 0.60 -9.54 -0.26
N CYS A 78 1.64 -10.32 0.05
CA CYS A 78 2.96 -10.21 -0.58
C CYS A 78 3.19 -11.23 -1.72
N LEU A 79 2.31 -12.22 -1.92
CA LEU A 79 2.48 -13.24 -2.97
C LEU A 79 2.07 -12.74 -4.35
N PRO A 80 2.81 -13.05 -5.43
CA PRO A 80 2.35 -12.75 -6.79
C PRO A 80 0.94 -13.26 -7.03
N LYS A 81 0.13 -12.51 -7.77
CA LYS A 81 -1.30 -12.81 -8.00
C LYS A 81 -1.56 -14.23 -8.50
N LEU A 82 -0.67 -14.74 -9.37
CA LEU A 82 -0.72 -16.13 -9.86
C LEU A 82 -0.58 -17.15 -8.72
N ARG A 83 0.34 -16.92 -7.77
CA ARG A 83 0.59 -17.80 -6.62
C ARG A 83 -0.51 -17.66 -5.58
N LEU A 84 -1.06 -16.46 -5.42
CA LEU A 84 -2.20 -16.22 -4.54
C LEU A 84 -3.44 -17.00 -5.00
N ALA A 85 -3.62 -17.20 -6.32
CA ALA A 85 -4.73 -17.98 -6.88
C ALA A 85 -4.74 -19.45 -6.44
N ASP A 86 -3.59 -20.02 -6.08
CA ASP A 86 -3.48 -21.40 -5.58
C ASP A 86 -4.23 -21.59 -4.25
N PHE A 87 -4.34 -20.53 -3.44
CA PHE A 87 -5.04 -20.55 -2.15
C PHE A 87 -6.54 -20.31 -2.27
N ARG A 88 -7.07 -20.08 -3.48
CA ARG A 88 -8.48 -19.76 -3.72
C ARG A 88 -9.46 -20.75 -3.09
N PRO A 89 -9.26 -22.09 -3.14
CA PRO A 89 -10.18 -23.02 -2.48
C PRO A 89 -10.24 -22.81 -0.96
N ALA A 90 -9.09 -22.57 -0.31
CA ALA A 90 -9.00 -22.32 1.12
C ALA A 90 -9.61 -20.96 1.50
N LEU A 91 -9.36 -19.92 0.69
CA LEU A 91 -9.99 -18.61 0.86
C LEU A 91 -11.53 -18.70 0.74
N ARG A 92 -12.05 -19.46 -0.23
CA ARG A 92 -13.50 -19.68 -0.36
C ARG A 92 -14.10 -20.38 0.84
N ARG A 93 -13.40 -21.39 1.40
CA ARG A 93 -13.80 -22.03 2.65
C ARG A 93 -13.98 -20.99 3.76
N LEU A 94 -12.97 -20.13 3.95
CA LEU A 94 -12.98 -19.10 4.99
C LEU A 94 -14.06 -18.03 4.76
N ALA A 95 -14.30 -17.66 3.49
CA ALA A 95 -15.33 -16.70 3.11
C ALA A 95 -16.77 -17.25 3.29
N ASP A 96 -17.00 -18.50 2.90
CA ASP A 96 -18.35 -19.07 2.76
C ASP A 96 -18.79 -19.84 4.01
N ARG A 97 -17.85 -20.45 4.74
CA ARG A 97 -18.14 -21.32 5.89
C ARG A 97 -17.22 -21.04 7.09
N PRO A 98 -17.18 -19.80 7.61
CA PRO A 98 -16.32 -19.49 8.75
C PRO A 98 -16.85 -19.99 10.09
N SER A 99 -15.93 -20.39 10.95
CA SER A 99 -16.17 -20.63 12.38
C SER A 99 -16.62 -19.34 13.07
N ALA A 100 -17.13 -19.45 14.30
CA ALA A 100 -17.54 -18.28 15.09
C ALA A 100 -16.35 -17.36 15.41
N LEU A 101 -15.19 -17.95 15.71
CA LEU A 101 -13.96 -17.22 15.99
C LEU A 101 -13.41 -16.54 14.72
N GLU A 102 -13.43 -17.24 13.58
CA GLU A 102 -13.02 -16.64 12.30
C GLU A 102 -13.87 -15.40 11.96
N ARG A 103 -15.18 -15.45 12.21
CA ARG A 103 -16.09 -14.29 12.05
C ARG A 103 -15.76 -13.15 13.00
N GLN A 104 -15.50 -13.46 14.28
CA GLN A 104 -15.15 -12.44 15.28
C GLN A 104 -13.86 -11.70 14.90
N HIS A 105 -12.94 -12.37 14.21
CA HIS A 105 -11.67 -11.83 13.76
C HIS A 105 -11.70 -11.18 12.37
N GLY A 106 -12.85 -11.11 11.70
CA GLY A 106 -12.98 -10.44 10.39
C GLY A 106 -12.45 -11.24 9.19
N LEU A 107 -11.92 -12.44 9.41
CA LEU A 107 -11.26 -13.26 8.38
C LEU A 107 -12.11 -13.56 7.12
N PRO A 108 -13.45 -13.70 7.19
CA PRO A 108 -14.26 -13.89 5.99
C PRO A 108 -14.27 -12.67 5.07
N ILE A 109 -14.09 -11.47 5.63
CA ILE A 109 -14.00 -10.23 4.85
C ILE A 109 -12.65 -10.21 4.14
N ASP A 110 -11.56 -10.42 4.88
CA ASP A 110 -10.19 -10.46 4.31
C ASP A 110 -10.07 -11.51 3.19
N ALA A 111 -10.68 -12.69 3.36
CA ALA A 111 -10.70 -13.73 2.35
C ALA A 111 -11.45 -13.31 1.08
N ARG A 112 -12.58 -12.60 1.21
CA ARG A 112 -13.35 -12.09 0.05
C ARG A 112 -12.58 -11.01 -0.68
N GLU A 113 -11.95 -10.09 0.04
CA GLU A 113 -11.12 -9.04 -0.55
C GLU A 113 -9.95 -9.64 -1.33
N LEU A 114 -9.26 -10.65 -0.80
CA LEU A 114 -8.23 -11.36 -1.56
C LEU A 114 -8.80 -12.10 -2.78
N ILE A 115 -9.95 -12.75 -2.67
CA ILE A 115 -10.61 -13.40 -3.83
C ILE A 115 -10.92 -12.36 -4.91
N GLU A 116 -11.49 -11.22 -4.53
CA GLU A 116 -11.78 -10.12 -5.45
C GLU A 116 -10.48 -9.63 -6.11
N TYR A 117 -9.41 -9.42 -5.34
CA TYR A 117 -8.11 -9.03 -5.89
C TYR A 117 -7.55 -10.06 -6.88
N ILE A 118 -7.72 -11.36 -6.63
CA ILE A 118 -7.30 -12.40 -7.57
C ILE A 118 -8.13 -12.34 -8.87
N ASP A 119 -9.45 -12.09 -8.76
CA ASP A 119 -10.38 -12.12 -9.89
C ASP A 119 -10.38 -10.84 -10.73
N ARG A 120 -10.19 -9.70 -10.09
CA ARG A 120 -10.27 -8.38 -10.70
C ARG A 120 -9.07 -8.14 -11.60
N ARG A 121 -9.27 -7.95 -12.90
CA ARG A 121 -8.15 -7.76 -13.85
C ARG A 121 -7.55 -6.37 -13.79
N GLU A 122 -8.38 -5.37 -13.59
CA GLU A 122 -8.01 -3.97 -13.70
C GLU A 122 -7.60 -3.39 -12.34
N PRO A 123 -6.53 -2.57 -12.30
CA PRO A 123 -6.18 -1.84 -11.09
C PRO A 123 -7.29 -0.89 -10.64
N TRP A 124 -7.27 -0.53 -9.36
CA TRP A 124 -8.22 0.42 -8.79
C TRP A 124 -7.59 1.35 -7.77
N VAL A 125 -8.22 2.52 -7.59
CA VAL A 125 -7.87 3.44 -6.51
C VAL A 125 -8.26 2.81 -5.18
N PRO A 126 -7.40 2.81 -4.15
CA PRO A 126 -7.79 2.33 -2.83
C PRO A 126 -9.10 2.98 -2.35
N VAL A 127 -9.99 2.20 -1.75
CA VAL A 127 -11.31 2.69 -1.28
C VAL A 127 -11.38 2.93 0.22
N SER A 128 -10.33 2.59 0.96
CA SER A 128 -10.20 2.86 2.38
C SER A 128 -8.71 2.99 2.77
N LYS A 129 -8.42 3.58 3.94
CA LYS A 129 -7.06 3.67 4.49
C LYS A 129 -6.41 2.31 4.80
N SER A 130 -7.16 1.23 4.67
CA SER A 130 -6.73 -0.16 4.86
C SER A 130 -6.82 -0.98 3.57
N ASP A 131 -7.14 -0.37 2.42
CA ASP A 131 -7.23 -1.07 1.13
C ASP A 131 -5.84 -1.23 0.48
N TYR A 132 -5.08 -2.15 1.05
CA TYR A 132 -3.74 -2.50 0.59
C TYR A 132 -3.74 -3.28 -0.72
N LEU A 133 -4.86 -3.93 -1.06
CA LEU A 133 -5.01 -4.66 -2.31
C LEU A 133 -5.26 -3.72 -3.49
N GLY A 134 -6.01 -2.64 -3.29
CA GLY A 134 -6.13 -1.55 -4.24
C GLY A 134 -4.79 -0.93 -4.56
N LEU A 135 -4.00 -0.63 -3.53
CA LEU A 135 -2.65 -0.13 -3.73
C LEU A 135 -1.81 -1.11 -4.55
N ARG A 136 -1.76 -2.37 -4.12
CA ARG A 136 -0.98 -3.40 -4.80
C ARG A 136 -1.42 -3.67 -6.24
N SER A 137 -2.70 -3.47 -6.54
CA SER A 137 -3.20 -3.64 -7.91
C SER A 137 -2.49 -2.71 -8.90
N LEU A 138 -2.01 -1.56 -8.43
CA LEU A 138 -1.28 -0.55 -9.21
C LEU A 138 0.14 -1.00 -9.59
N ASP A 139 0.66 -2.12 -9.05
CA ASP A 139 1.90 -2.73 -9.53
C ASP A 139 1.80 -3.14 -11.00
N ALA A 140 0.59 -3.43 -11.48
CA ALA A 140 0.33 -3.78 -12.88
C ALA A 140 0.35 -2.56 -13.83
N VAL A 141 0.29 -1.33 -13.30
CA VAL A 141 0.38 -0.10 -14.10
C VAL A 141 1.84 0.12 -14.46
N THR A 142 2.17 0.20 -15.74
CA THR A 142 3.57 0.24 -16.22
C THR A 142 3.94 1.51 -16.98
N CYS A 143 2.95 2.29 -17.42
CA CYS A 143 3.18 3.53 -18.14
C CYS A 143 2.28 4.68 -17.69
N ALA A 144 2.67 5.91 -18.05
CA ALA A 144 1.96 7.13 -17.66
C ALA A 144 0.50 7.15 -18.13
N ALA A 145 0.21 6.64 -19.33
CA ALA A 145 -1.15 6.59 -19.86
C ALA A 145 -2.08 5.70 -19.02
N GLU A 146 -1.54 4.59 -18.49
CA GLU A 146 -2.27 3.71 -17.59
C GLU A 146 -2.43 4.32 -16.18
N MET A 147 -1.45 5.10 -15.71
CA MET A 147 -1.51 5.74 -14.39
C MET A 147 -2.51 6.92 -14.34
N ALA A 148 -2.64 7.67 -15.43
CA ALA A 148 -3.39 8.93 -15.46
C ALA A 148 -4.81 8.88 -14.83
N PRO A 149 -5.63 7.83 -15.02
CA PRO A 149 -6.96 7.73 -14.39
C PRO A 149 -6.94 7.63 -12.86
N PHE A 150 -5.83 7.17 -12.27
CA PHE A 150 -5.71 6.92 -10.83
C PHE A 150 -5.15 8.10 -10.05
N VAL A 151 -4.40 9.00 -10.71
CA VAL A 151 -3.63 10.08 -10.08
C VAL A 151 -4.46 10.89 -9.08
N LYS A 152 -5.65 11.35 -9.48
CA LYS A 152 -6.51 12.15 -8.59
C LYS A 152 -6.87 11.38 -7.32
N GLY A 153 -7.33 10.15 -7.46
CA GLY A 153 -7.73 9.33 -6.32
C GLY A 153 -6.57 8.94 -5.41
N LEU A 154 -5.36 8.79 -5.97
CA LEU A 154 -4.15 8.54 -5.17
C LEU A 154 -3.69 9.78 -4.40
N LEU A 155 -3.80 10.97 -5.00
CA LEU A 155 -3.48 12.23 -4.31
C LEU A 155 -4.39 12.48 -3.11
N GLU A 156 -5.66 12.04 -3.17
CA GLU A 156 -6.60 12.12 -2.06
C GLU A 156 -6.10 11.34 -0.83
N TRP A 157 -5.37 10.24 -1.03
CA TRP A 157 -4.76 9.47 0.06
C TRP A 157 -3.53 10.13 0.70
N LEU A 158 -3.07 11.26 0.17
CA LEU A 158 -1.98 12.05 0.76
C LEU A 158 -2.49 13.15 1.71
N GLN A 159 -3.80 13.26 1.96
CA GLN A 159 -4.37 14.23 2.91
C GLN A 159 -3.87 14.01 4.35
N ASP A 160 -3.65 12.77 4.75
CA ASP A 160 -3.17 12.41 6.09
C ASP A 160 -2.02 11.40 5.97
N PRO A 161 -0.77 11.80 6.27
CA PRO A 161 0.38 10.92 6.16
C PRO A 161 0.34 9.76 7.17
N ASN A 162 -0.54 9.82 8.18
CA ASN A 162 -0.73 8.73 9.13
C ASN A 162 -1.61 7.60 8.58
N TRP A 163 -2.22 7.78 7.40
CA TRP A 163 -2.97 6.70 6.77
C TRP A 163 -1.99 5.60 6.31
N PRO A 164 -2.24 4.32 6.65
CA PRO A 164 -1.32 3.23 6.32
C PRO A 164 -0.95 3.09 4.83
N ILE A 165 -1.79 3.59 3.93
CA ILE A 165 -1.58 3.53 2.49
C ILE A 165 -1.02 4.82 1.88
N ALA A 166 -0.85 5.90 2.66
CA ALA A 166 -0.42 7.21 2.15
C ALA A 166 0.97 7.13 1.49
N GLU A 167 1.95 6.57 2.20
CA GLU A 167 3.31 6.35 1.68
C GLU A 167 3.29 5.51 0.39
N GLY A 168 2.51 4.43 0.39
CA GLY A 168 2.33 3.60 -0.80
C GLY A 168 1.76 4.37 -1.99
N CYS A 169 0.73 5.20 -1.76
CA CYS A 169 0.14 6.04 -2.80
C CYS A 169 1.16 7.03 -3.36
N ALA A 170 1.94 7.68 -2.50
CA ALA A 170 3.03 8.56 -2.89
C ALA A 170 4.08 7.84 -3.74
N MET A 171 4.48 6.62 -3.35
CA MET A 171 5.42 5.81 -4.12
C MET A 171 4.91 5.48 -5.53
N HIS A 172 3.62 5.16 -5.68
CA HIS A 172 3.04 4.91 -7.02
C HIS A 172 2.96 6.18 -7.86
N LEU A 173 2.58 7.32 -7.27
CA LEU A 173 2.56 8.62 -7.93
C LEU A 173 3.96 9.05 -8.39
N ALA A 174 4.99 8.82 -7.56
CA ALA A 174 6.38 9.15 -7.84
C ALA A 174 6.99 8.38 -9.04
N ARG A 175 6.34 7.31 -9.52
CA ARG A 175 6.75 6.62 -10.75
C ARG A 175 6.43 7.42 -12.02
N PHE A 176 5.47 8.35 -11.93
CA PHE A 176 4.98 9.19 -13.03
C PHE A 176 4.69 10.62 -12.52
N PRO A 177 5.68 11.30 -11.90
CA PRO A 177 5.46 12.53 -11.15
C PRO A 177 4.93 13.68 -12.01
N GLU A 178 5.23 13.68 -13.32
CA GLU A 178 4.76 14.67 -14.28
C GLU A 178 3.22 14.73 -14.39
N LEU A 179 2.54 13.61 -14.12
CA LEU A 179 1.08 13.54 -14.15
C LEU A 179 0.44 14.26 -12.96
N CYS A 180 1.20 14.49 -11.89
CA CYS A 180 0.72 15.04 -10.63
C CYS A 180 0.68 16.58 -10.65
N ALA A 181 1.43 17.22 -11.53
CA ALA A 181 1.59 18.68 -11.54
C ALA A 181 0.25 19.44 -11.66
N ASP A 182 -0.56 19.13 -12.68
CA ASP A 182 -1.84 19.81 -12.90
C ASP A 182 -2.89 19.48 -11.82
N PRO A 183 -3.06 18.22 -11.37
CA PRO A 183 -3.91 17.91 -10.23
C PRO A 183 -3.50 18.62 -8.94
N ILE A 184 -2.21 18.65 -8.59
CA ILE A 184 -1.70 19.33 -7.39
C ILE A 184 -1.92 20.84 -7.50
N ARG A 185 -1.62 21.45 -8.66
CA ARG A 185 -1.90 22.86 -8.91
C ARG A 185 -3.35 23.22 -8.60
N ARG A 186 -4.31 22.37 -9.01
CA ARG A 186 -5.75 22.59 -8.75
C ARG A 186 -6.15 22.45 -7.28
N VAL A 187 -5.33 21.81 -6.44
CA VAL A 187 -5.53 21.79 -4.99
C VAL A 187 -5.01 23.11 -4.41
N LEU A 188 -3.76 23.48 -4.73
CA LEU A 188 -3.14 24.76 -4.31
C LEU A 188 -3.91 26.02 -4.75
N GLU A 189 -4.60 25.93 -5.90
CA GLU A 189 -5.47 27.00 -6.42
C GLU A 189 -6.73 27.18 -5.56
N ARG A 190 -7.24 26.10 -4.92
CA ARG A 190 -8.42 26.18 -4.06
C ARG A 190 -8.11 26.79 -2.71
N GLY A 191 -6.96 26.47 -2.10
CA GLY A 191 -6.57 27.05 -0.82
C GLY A 191 -7.51 26.67 0.33
N ASP A 192 -8.17 25.51 0.27
CA ASP A 192 -9.23 25.11 1.21
C ASP A 192 -8.82 24.02 2.23
N ASP A 193 -7.64 23.41 2.08
CA ASP A 193 -7.09 22.40 2.99
C ASP A 193 -5.56 22.52 3.09
N ALA A 194 -5.08 23.42 3.94
CA ALA A 194 -3.66 23.70 4.10
C ALA A 194 -2.83 22.47 4.56
N GLY A 195 -3.46 21.56 5.33
CA GLY A 195 -2.82 20.30 5.74
C GLY A 195 -2.54 19.40 4.54
N TRP A 196 -3.52 19.23 3.65
CA TRP A 196 -3.31 18.50 2.40
C TRP A 196 -2.30 19.20 1.48
N GLU A 197 -2.40 20.53 1.34
CA GLU A 197 -1.45 21.32 0.56
C GLU A 197 -0.01 21.12 1.03
N SER A 198 0.22 21.13 2.34
CA SER A 198 1.52 20.81 2.94
C SER A 198 2.06 19.47 2.45
N GLN A 199 1.25 18.40 2.52
CA GLN A 199 1.67 17.07 2.06
C GLN A 199 1.96 17.03 0.55
N LEU A 200 1.17 17.74 -0.25
CA LEU A 200 1.39 17.83 -1.70
C LEU A 200 2.65 18.62 -2.03
N LEU A 201 2.95 19.70 -1.30
CA LEU A 201 4.16 20.50 -1.50
C LEU A 201 5.43 19.70 -1.16
N TRP A 202 5.41 18.88 -0.11
CA TRP A 202 6.49 17.92 0.16
C TRP A 202 6.67 16.94 -0.99
N PHE A 203 5.57 16.36 -1.50
CA PHE A 203 5.64 15.49 -2.68
C PHE A 203 6.23 16.21 -3.91
N VAL A 204 5.85 17.47 -4.16
CA VAL A 204 6.39 18.31 -5.25
C VAL A 204 7.88 18.57 -5.08
N SER A 205 8.32 18.89 -3.87
CA SER A 205 9.72 19.12 -3.55
C SER A 205 10.57 17.88 -3.88
N ASP A 206 10.09 16.71 -3.45
CA ASP A 206 10.85 15.46 -3.51
C ASP A 206 10.83 14.80 -4.90
N ASN A 207 9.73 14.92 -5.65
CA ASN A 207 9.48 14.06 -6.82
C ASN A 207 9.34 14.82 -8.14
N LEU A 208 8.93 16.09 -8.13
CA LEU A 208 8.70 16.82 -9.38
C LEU A 208 9.99 17.47 -9.88
N ALA A 209 10.21 17.33 -11.20
CA ALA A 209 11.23 18.09 -11.90
C ALA A 209 10.82 19.56 -12.02
N VAL A 210 11.80 20.47 -12.04
CA VAL A 210 11.57 21.93 -12.11
C VAL A 210 10.60 22.31 -13.23
N ARG A 211 10.78 21.74 -14.44
CA ARG A 211 9.91 22.01 -15.60
C ARG A 211 8.43 21.75 -15.35
N ASP A 212 8.12 20.80 -14.46
CA ASP A 212 6.76 20.40 -14.13
C ASP A 212 6.21 21.25 -12.97
N CYS A 213 7.08 21.68 -12.03
CA CYS A 213 6.76 22.69 -11.02
C CYS A 213 6.39 24.04 -11.65
N GLU A 214 6.93 24.39 -12.83
CA GLU A 214 6.59 25.63 -13.54
C GLU A 214 5.09 25.80 -13.81
N ARG A 215 4.36 24.68 -13.92
CA ARG A 215 2.91 24.72 -14.13
C ARG A 215 2.15 25.35 -12.97
N MET A 216 2.70 25.28 -11.75
CA MET A 216 2.07 25.78 -10.53
C MET A 216 2.77 27.01 -9.93
N ARG A 217 3.65 27.67 -10.69
CA ARG A 217 4.42 28.82 -10.20
C ARG A 217 3.53 29.93 -9.64
N ALA A 218 2.42 30.24 -10.31
CA ALA A 218 1.52 31.32 -9.89
C ALA A 218 0.89 31.02 -8.52
N GLU A 219 0.49 29.77 -8.28
CA GLU A 219 -0.06 29.31 -7.01
C GLU A 219 1.01 29.32 -5.90
N LEU A 220 2.24 28.90 -6.20
CA LEU A 220 3.37 28.99 -5.28
C LEU A 220 3.70 30.44 -4.90
N GLU A 221 3.81 31.34 -5.87
CA GLU A 221 4.04 32.77 -5.62
C GLU A 221 2.90 33.40 -4.79
N ARG A 222 1.64 32.98 -5.03
CA ARG A 222 0.49 33.39 -4.22
C ARG A 222 0.65 32.99 -2.76
N ILE A 223 1.01 31.73 -2.47
CA ILE A 223 1.14 31.25 -1.07
C ILE A 223 2.15 32.11 -0.31
N VAL A 224 3.27 32.49 -0.93
CA VAL A 224 4.28 33.33 -0.27
C VAL A 224 3.83 34.79 -0.11
N GLN A 225 3.22 35.37 -1.15
CA GLN A 225 2.89 36.79 -1.16
C GLN A 225 1.59 37.13 -0.43
N ARG A 226 0.64 36.19 -0.44
CA ARG A 226 -0.70 36.34 0.10
C ARG A 226 -1.24 34.98 0.55
N PRO A 227 -0.66 34.41 1.62
CA PRO A 227 -1.16 33.16 2.19
C PRO A 227 -2.59 33.34 2.70
N THR A 228 -3.34 32.25 2.73
CA THR A 228 -4.53 32.17 3.59
C THR A 228 -4.10 32.03 5.05
N LEU A 229 -5.02 32.26 6.00
CA LEU A 229 -4.71 32.08 7.42
C LEU A 229 -4.28 30.64 7.74
N ALA A 230 -4.92 29.64 7.11
CA ALA A 230 -4.59 28.24 7.32
C ALA A 230 -3.21 27.88 6.74
N GLU A 231 -2.83 28.45 5.58
CA GLU A 231 -1.51 28.26 4.99
C GLU A 231 -0.39 28.90 5.82
N GLU A 232 -0.68 30.02 6.49
CA GLU A 232 0.24 30.66 7.44
C GLU A 232 0.39 29.83 8.71
N GLU A 233 -0.71 29.30 9.27
CA GLU A 233 -0.72 28.41 10.44
C GLU A 233 0.02 27.08 10.18
N GLU A 234 -0.07 26.54 8.96
CA GLU A 234 0.67 25.35 8.52
C GLU A 234 2.10 25.66 8.02
N GLU A 235 2.55 26.92 8.13
CA GLU A 235 3.90 27.37 7.79
C GLU A 235 4.33 27.04 6.34
N LEU A 236 3.39 27.03 5.38
CA LEU A 236 3.67 26.61 4.00
C LEU A 236 4.69 27.49 3.28
N GLY A 237 4.86 28.74 3.73
CA GLY A 237 5.76 29.71 3.11
C GLY A 237 7.20 29.21 2.98
N GLU A 238 7.75 28.52 3.99
CA GLU A 238 9.12 28.02 3.95
C GLU A 238 9.32 26.94 2.88
N VAL A 239 8.39 25.98 2.81
CA VAL A 239 8.43 24.90 1.82
C VAL A 239 8.30 25.45 0.41
N VAL A 240 7.38 26.40 0.21
CA VAL A 240 7.13 27.01 -1.10
C VAL A 240 8.33 27.84 -1.57
N LEU A 241 8.96 28.62 -0.68
CA LEU A 241 10.18 29.37 -1.02
C LEU A 241 11.29 28.44 -1.50
N GLY A 242 11.52 27.32 -0.82
CA GLY A 242 12.52 26.33 -1.24
C GLY A 242 12.24 25.75 -2.64
N ILE A 243 10.97 25.54 -2.99
CA ILE A 243 10.58 25.09 -4.34
C ILE A 243 10.85 26.20 -5.36
N LEU A 244 10.46 27.45 -5.10
CA LEU A 244 10.65 28.59 -6.00
C LEU A 244 12.15 28.87 -6.24
N GLU A 245 12.97 28.88 -5.20
CA GLU A 245 14.42 29.05 -5.31
C GLU A 245 15.06 27.98 -6.21
N ARG A 246 14.66 26.71 -6.03
CA ARG A 246 15.09 25.59 -6.89
C ARG A 246 14.69 25.81 -8.34
N MET A 247 13.49 26.36 -8.59
CA MET A 247 13.02 26.65 -9.94
C MET A 247 13.82 27.77 -10.60
N ASP A 248 14.14 28.82 -9.85
CA ASP A 248 14.87 29.98 -10.38
C ASP A 248 16.34 29.65 -10.63
N TYR A 249 16.98 28.87 -9.74
CA TYR A 249 18.37 28.43 -9.92
C TYR A 249 18.58 27.55 -11.18
N ALA A 250 17.56 26.81 -11.60
CA ALA A 250 17.63 25.93 -12.77
C ALA A 250 17.41 26.66 -14.11
N ARG A 251 17.08 27.96 -14.08
CA ARG A 251 16.91 28.80 -15.28
C ARG A 251 18.18 29.57 -15.66
N ASP A 252 19.13 29.70 -14.74
CA ASP A 252 20.46 30.30 -14.94
C ASP A 252 21.49 29.28 -15.47
#